data_AF-R5CVR8-F1
#
_entry.id   AF-R5CVR8-F1
#
_cell.length_a   1.000
_cell.length_b   1.000
_cell.length_c   1.000
_cell.angle_alpha   90.00
_cell.angle_beta   90.00
_cell.angle_gamma   90.00
#
_symmetry.space_group_name_H-M   'P 1'
#
loop_
_entity.id
_entity.type
_entity.pdbx_description
1 polymer ?
#
loop_
_entity_poly.entity_id
_entity_poly.type
_entity_poly.pdbx_seq_one_letter_code
_entity_poly.pdbx_strand_id
1 'polypeptide(L)'
;MQNNKHSANRLTYALNATGKLVYIDEVPNGNKCCCFCPACKEPLIAKNQGFKRMHHFSHQSGTECDYAMESMLHLLAKEKIREAFLLKTEFWIEFEYKSFCSQQNECKFTRYSDCYESKRLRFDIKQYYDSCEQEKPYDYTNRRSDLKIFSSTHNNREPIYLEFTVTHASDLKKLHSGNKIIEIRINSEKDIINIVENGILEPNYYNICEYNDNNEINLQEIKFYGFKNKDYKNNKIDNEIEFVRYILYKSGKTQCFQDVCNCKNLKKSKLSSLLEICFHTSVSLGIYEQARYIGFQKYKPLSR
;
A
#
# COMPACT_ATOMS: atom_id res chain seq x y z
N MET A 1 30.60 -25.17 -7.55
CA MET A 1 29.48 -25.65 -8.37
C MET A 1 28.41 -24.58 -8.35
N GLN A 2 28.25 -23.86 -9.47
CA GLN A 2 27.27 -22.77 -9.59
C GLN A 2 25.86 -23.38 -9.61
N ASN A 3 25.07 -23.08 -8.59
CA ASN A 3 23.65 -23.36 -8.58
C ASN A 3 22.97 -22.42 -9.57
N ASN A 4 22.74 -22.90 -10.78
CA ASN A 4 21.90 -22.25 -11.79
C ASN A 4 20.46 -22.17 -11.29
N LYS A 5 20.14 -21.06 -10.61
CA LYS A 5 18.77 -20.64 -10.29
C LYS A 5 18.09 -20.06 -11.55
N HIS A 6 18.09 -20.77 -12.67
CA HIS A 6 17.31 -20.38 -13.86
C HIS A 6 15.86 -20.88 -13.74
N SER A 7 15.12 -20.23 -12.86
CA SER A 7 13.66 -20.32 -12.73
C SER A 7 13.15 -18.88 -12.81
N ALA A 8 12.19 -18.45 -13.62
CA ALA A 8 11.40 -19.08 -14.67
C ALA A 8 10.69 -17.97 -15.48
N ASN A 9 11.36 -16.86 -15.79
CA ASN A 9 10.73 -15.73 -16.49
C ASN A 9 11.19 -15.70 -17.95
N ARG A 10 10.34 -16.20 -18.83
CA ARG A 10 10.59 -16.23 -20.27
C ARG A 10 9.79 -15.13 -20.96
N LEU A 11 10.36 -14.56 -22.01
CA LEU A 11 9.72 -13.53 -22.81
C LEU A 11 8.55 -14.13 -23.60
N THR A 12 7.32 -13.76 -23.28
CA THR A 12 6.06 -14.27 -23.88
C THR A 12 5.43 -13.28 -24.86
N TYR A 13 5.78 -12.00 -24.77
CA TYR A 13 5.40 -10.95 -25.71
C TYR A 13 6.63 -10.31 -26.34
N ALA A 14 6.48 -9.90 -27.59
CA ALA A 14 7.52 -9.20 -28.35
C ALA A 14 6.92 -8.09 -29.21
N LEU A 15 7.76 -7.22 -29.75
CA LEU A 15 7.32 -6.20 -30.71
C LEU A 15 7.35 -6.78 -32.12
N ASN A 16 6.25 -6.67 -32.87
CA ASN A 16 6.26 -6.99 -34.29
C ASN A 16 6.93 -5.87 -35.12
N ALA A 17 6.99 -6.02 -36.45
CA ALA A 17 7.57 -5.04 -37.36
C ALA A 17 6.91 -3.64 -37.32
N THR A 18 5.66 -3.54 -36.84
CA THR A 18 4.95 -2.26 -36.68
C THR A 18 5.14 -1.66 -35.28
N GLY A 19 5.91 -2.30 -34.40
CA GLY A 19 6.11 -1.87 -33.01
C GLY A 19 4.95 -2.19 -32.07
N LYS A 20 4.02 -3.07 -32.46
CA LYS A 20 2.91 -3.54 -31.61
C LYS A 20 3.34 -4.78 -30.81
N LEU A 21 2.91 -4.89 -29.55
CA LEU A 21 3.06 -6.12 -28.79
C LEU A 21 2.22 -7.25 -29.41
N VAL A 22 2.85 -8.42 -29.55
CA VAL A 22 2.23 -9.66 -30.01
C VAL A 22 2.57 -10.79 -29.07
N TYR A 23 1.60 -11.68 -28.84
CA TYR A 23 1.80 -12.85 -27.99
C TYR A 23 2.53 -13.96 -28.76
N ILE A 24 3.30 -14.78 -28.04
CA ILE A 24 4.15 -15.83 -28.62
C ILE A 24 3.39 -16.84 -29.48
N ASP A 25 2.12 -17.11 -29.20
CA ASP A 25 1.31 -18.07 -29.96
C ASP A 25 0.59 -17.45 -31.17
N GLU A 26 0.68 -16.13 -31.34
CA GLU A 26 0.06 -15.40 -32.45
C GLU A 26 1.01 -15.22 -33.64
N VAL A 27 2.26 -15.70 -33.53
CA VAL A 27 3.32 -15.48 -34.54
C VAL A 27 3.85 -16.78 -35.14
N PRO A 28 4.37 -16.74 -36.39
CA PRO A 28 5.04 -17.89 -36.99
C PRO A 28 6.22 -18.38 -36.15
N ASN A 29 6.43 -19.69 -36.09
CA ASN A 29 7.57 -20.29 -35.38
C ASN A 29 8.93 -19.88 -35.99
N GLY A 30 9.95 -19.81 -35.13
CA GLY A 30 11.33 -19.58 -35.52
C GLY A 30 11.59 -18.14 -35.95
N ASN A 31 12.53 -17.95 -36.88
CA ASN A 31 12.92 -16.64 -37.41
C ASN A 31 11.82 -15.99 -38.27
N LYS A 32 10.79 -16.75 -38.64
CA LYS A 32 9.65 -16.25 -39.43
C LYS A 32 8.72 -15.35 -38.60
N CYS A 33 8.91 -15.25 -37.28
CA CYS A 33 8.12 -14.37 -36.42
C CYS A 33 8.34 -12.88 -36.72
N CYS A 34 9.51 -12.51 -37.26
CA CYS A 34 9.90 -11.11 -37.51
C CYS A 34 9.65 -10.18 -36.31
N CYS A 35 9.90 -10.69 -35.10
CA CYS A 35 9.69 -9.99 -33.84
C CYS A 35 11.01 -9.45 -33.28
N PHE A 36 10.88 -8.43 -32.42
CA PHE A 36 11.99 -7.68 -31.84
C PHE A 36 11.85 -7.59 -30.32
N CYS A 37 12.97 -7.57 -29.62
CA CYS A 37 13.02 -7.41 -28.17
C CYS A 37 12.40 -6.08 -27.74
N PRO A 38 11.48 -6.06 -26.77
CA PRO A 38 10.93 -4.82 -26.21
C PRO A 38 11.99 -3.84 -25.70
N ALA A 39 13.11 -4.35 -25.17
CA ALA A 39 14.22 -3.57 -24.62
C ALA A 39 15.26 -3.18 -25.69
N CYS A 40 16.11 -4.13 -26.11
CA CYS A 40 17.27 -3.85 -26.98
C CYS A 40 16.93 -3.75 -28.48
N LYS A 41 15.69 -4.04 -28.88
CA LYS A 41 15.23 -4.07 -30.28
C LYS A 41 15.94 -5.09 -31.18
N GLU A 42 16.77 -6.00 -30.64
CA GLU A 42 17.35 -7.08 -31.44
C GLU A 42 16.29 -8.08 -31.93
N PRO A 43 16.51 -8.72 -33.10
CA PRO A 43 15.64 -9.78 -33.60
C PRO A 43 15.50 -10.97 -32.64
N LEU A 44 14.29 -11.49 -32.56
CA LEU A 44 13.93 -12.64 -31.72
C LEU A 44 13.58 -13.86 -32.59
N ILE A 45 13.68 -15.03 -31.97
CA ILE A 45 13.22 -16.32 -32.48
C ILE A 45 12.01 -16.76 -31.64
N ALA A 46 10.89 -17.07 -32.28
CA ALA A 46 9.72 -17.65 -31.59
C ALA A 46 9.90 -19.16 -31.35
N LYS A 47 9.84 -19.59 -30.10
CA LYS A 47 9.90 -21.01 -29.69
C LYS A 47 8.52 -21.46 -29.18
N ASN A 48 7.57 -21.63 -30.10
CA ASN A 48 6.15 -21.90 -29.82
C ASN A 48 5.60 -23.22 -30.41
N GLN A 49 6.49 -24.16 -30.74
CA GLN A 49 6.12 -25.51 -31.22
C GLN A 49 6.58 -26.63 -30.27
N GLY A 50 7.11 -26.26 -29.10
CA GLY A 50 7.69 -27.22 -28.16
C GLY A 50 6.69 -27.69 -27.12
N PHE A 51 6.44 -29.00 -27.03
CA PHE A 51 5.52 -29.56 -26.04
C PHE A 51 6.07 -29.63 -24.60
N LYS A 52 7.40 -29.58 -24.43
CA LYS A 52 8.06 -29.77 -23.12
C LYS A 52 8.40 -28.46 -22.40
N ARG A 53 8.44 -27.34 -23.11
CA ARG A 53 8.94 -26.05 -22.61
C ARG A 53 7.87 -25.00 -22.91
N MET A 54 7.53 -24.17 -21.92
CA MET A 54 6.69 -22.99 -22.14
C MET A 54 7.15 -22.20 -23.36
N HIS A 55 6.18 -21.79 -24.17
CA HIS A 55 6.41 -21.00 -25.36
C HIS A 55 7.05 -19.66 -24.98
N HIS A 56 8.07 -19.26 -25.73
CA HIS A 56 8.80 -18.03 -25.46
C HIS A 56 9.55 -17.53 -26.69
N PHE A 57 9.96 -16.28 -26.62
CA PHE A 57 10.93 -15.67 -27.50
C PHE A 57 12.36 -15.80 -26.94
N SER A 58 13.35 -15.87 -27.83
CA SER A 58 14.77 -15.79 -27.48
C SER A 58 15.54 -14.97 -28.51
N HIS A 59 16.56 -14.21 -28.10
CA HIS A 59 17.38 -13.44 -29.04
C HIS A 59 18.05 -14.36 -30.07
N GLN A 60 18.01 -13.93 -31.33
CA GLN A 60 18.61 -14.66 -32.44
C GLN A 60 20.14 -14.72 -32.32
N SER A 61 20.75 -13.67 -31.76
CA SER A 61 22.17 -13.56 -31.43
C SER A 61 22.61 -14.54 -30.33
N GLY A 62 21.67 -15.09 -29.55
CA GLY A 62 21.96 -15.87 -28.36
C GLY A 62 22.35 -15.05 -27.14
N THR A 63 22.32 -13.71 -27.23
CA THR A 63 22.58 -12.81 -26.11
C THR A 63 21.43 -12.81 -25.11
N GLU A 64 21.76 -12.70 -23.83
CA GLU A 64 20.77 -12.41 -22.80
C GLU A 64 20.58 -10.88 -22.70
N CYS A 65 19.34 -10.44 -22.50
CA CYS A 65 19.02 -9.04 -22.30
C CYS A 65 18.31 -8.89 -20.95
N ASP A 66 19.04 -8.33 -19.98
CA ASP A 66 18.58 -8.21 -18.59
C ASP A 66 17.27 -7.40 -18.48
N TYR A 67 17.08 -6.42 -19.36
CA TYR A 67 15.91 -5.53 -19.36
C TYR A 67 14.72 -6.04 -20.17
N ALA A 68 14.83 -7.19 -20.85
CA ALA A 68 13.79 -7.67 -21.76
C ALA A 68 12.46 -7.94 -21.05
N MET A 69 12.51 -8.60 -19.90
CA MET A 69 11.31 -8.92 -19.11
C MET A 69 10.65 -7.67 -18.54
N GLU A 70 11.43 -6.77 -17.96
CA GLU A 70 10.93 -5.50 -17.41
C GLU A 70 10.26 -4.66 -18.50
N SER A 71 10.93 -4.49 -19.65
CA SER A 71 10.37 -3.74 -20.77
C SER A 71 9.10 -4.39 -21.33
N MET A 72 9.05 -5.73 -21.38
CA MET A 72 7.86 -6.46 -21.80
C MET A 72 6.67 -6.20 -20.87
N LEU A 73 6.86 -6.41 -19.56
CA LEU A 73 5.81 -6.22 -18.56
C LEU A 73 5.34 -4.77 -18.52
N HIS A 74 6.26 -3.81 -18.63
CA HIS A 74 5.94 -2.39 -18.61
C HIS A 74 5.05 -1.98 -19.79
N LEU A 75 5.41 -2.40 -21.00
CA LEU A 75 4.61 -2.12 -22.20
C LEU A 75 3.27 -2.85 -22.16
N LEU A 76 3.25 -4.11 -21.73
CA LEU A 76 2.03 -4.91 -21.64
C LEU A 76 1.04 -4.31 -20.64
N ALA A 77 1.52 -3.84 -19.48
CA ALA A 77 0.70 -3.17 -18.48
C ALA A 77 0.06 -1.90 -19.05
N LYS A 78 0.84 -1.04 -19.73
CA LYS A 78 0.32 0.17 -20.39
C LYS A 78 -0.77 -0.13 -21.39
N GLU A 79 -0.57 -1.13 -22.24
CA GLU A 79 -1.53 -1.50 -23.28
C GLU A 79 -2.81 -2.08 -22.66
N LYS A 80 -2.67 -3.11 -21.82
CA LYS A 80 -3.81 -3.88 -21.31
C LYS A 80 -4.64 -3.11 -20.28
N ILE A 81 -4.01 -2.35 -19.40
CA ILE A 81 -4.74 -1.58 -18.39
C ILE A 81 -5.46 -0.39 -19.04
N ARG A 82 -4.84 0.26 -20.03
CA ARG A 82 -5.51 1.30 -20.84
C ARG A 82 -6.69 0.73 -21.61
N GLU A 83 -6.50 -0.40 -22.29
CA GLU A 83 -7.56 -1.11 -23.03
C GLU A 83 -8.73 -1.45 -22.10
N ALA A 84 -8.44 -2.04 -20.94
CA ALA A 84 -9.44 -2.38 -19.93
C ALA A 84 -10.23 -1.15 -19.47
N PHE A 85 -9.57 -0.03 -19.16
CA PHE A 85 -10.26 1.20 -18.75
C PHE A 85 -11.19 1.74 -19.85
N LEU A 86 -10.76 1.71 -21.12
CA LEU A 86 -11.53 2.27 -22.24
C LEU A 86 -12.72 1.37 -22.61
N LEU A 87 -12.56 0.04 -22.57
CA LEU A 87 -13.59 -0.90 -23.02
C LEU A 87 -14.59 -1.27 -21.93
N LYS A 88 -14.18 -1.33 -20.66
CA LYS A 88 -15.07 -1.70 -19.56
C LYS A 88 -16.00 -0.57 -19.15
N THR A 89 -17.20 -0.94 -18.71
CA THR A 89 -18.20 -0.03 -18.14
C THR A 89 -17.83 0.41 -16.72
N GLU A 90 -17.07 -0.41 -16.01
CA GLU A 90 -16.59 -0.16 -14.65
C GLU A 90 -15.08 -0.33 -14.57
N PHE A 91 -14.43 0.45 -13.70
CA PHE A 91 -13.02 0.30 -13.38
C PHE A 91 -12.81 0.67 -11.92
N TRP A 92 -12.56 -0.33 -11.08
CA TRP A 92 -12.51 -0.14 -9.63
C TRP A 92 -11.13 0.27 -9.15
N ILE A 93 -11.09 1.15 -8.15
CA ILE A 93 -9.93 1.33 -7.28
C ILE A 93 -10.33 1.07 -5.83
N GLU A 94 -9.43 0.50 -5.06
CA GLU A 94 -9.65 0.28 -3.62
C GLU A 94 -8.38 0.58 -2.82
N PHE A 95 -8.53 1.34 -1.73
CA PHE A 95 -7.43 1.68 -0.83
C PHE A 95 -7.89 1.84 0.63
N GLU A 96 -6.94 1.75 1.55
CA GLU A 96 -7.13 1.92 2.98
C GLU A 96 -7.41 3.39 3.33
N TYR A 97 -8.44 3.60 4.14
CA TYR A 97 -8.81 4.89 4.69
C TYR A 97 -8.70 4.88 6.21
N LYS A 98 -7.90 5.80 6.76
CA LYS A 98 -7.65 5.92 8.21
C LYS A 98 -8.33 7.16 8.79
N SER A 99 -9.31 6.96 9.67
CA SER A 99 -9.97 8.06 10.39
C SER A 99 -9.42 8.15 11.80
N PHE A 100 -8.53 9.12 12.03
CA PHE A 100 -7.83 9.34 13.29
C PHE A 100 -8.72 10.05 14.32
N CYS A 101 -8.43 9.79 15.60
CA CYS A 101 -9.05 10.47 16.72
C CYS A 101 -8.92 11.99 16.63
N SER A 102 -10.04 12.71 16.79
CA SER A 102 -10.04 14.17 16.80
C SER A 102 -9.26 14.80 17.94
N GLN A 103 -9.06 14.05 19.04
CA GLN A 103 -8.37 14.50 20.25
C GLN A 103 -6.91 14.06 20.26
N GLN A 104 -6.31 13.69 19.12
CA GLN A 104 -4.96 13.10 19.09
C GLN A 104 -3.91 13.96 19.81
N ASN A 105 -3.93 15.28 19.60
CA ASN A 105 -2.97 16.20 20.20
C ASN A 105 -3.24 16.51 21.68
N GLU A 106 -4.48 16.34 22.15
CA GLU A 106 -4.91 16.61 23.52
C GLU A 106 -5.12 15.33 24.35
N CYS A 107 -4.88 14.17 23.73
CA CYS A 107 -5.09 12.88 24.34
C CYS A 107 -4.09 12.71 25.49
N LYS A 108 -4.61 12.69 26.71
CA LYS A 108 -3.81 12.55 27.93
C LYS A 108 -3.19 11.16 28.08
N PHE A 109 -3.62 10.19 27.28
CA PHE A 109 -3.18 8.81 27.35
C PHE A 109 -1.94 8.56 26.51
N THR A 110 -0.94 7.92 27.13
CA THR A 110 0.22 7.39 26.43
C THR A 110 -0.25 6.22 25.59
N ARG A 111 0.07 6.24 24.30
CA ARG A 111 -0.35 5.19 23.36
C ARG A 111 0.87 4.50 22.79
N TYR A 112 0.79 3.17 22.66
CA TYR A 112 1.79 2.35 21.98
C TYR A 112 1.49 2.20 20.48
N SER A 113 0.30 2.62 20.03
CA SER A 113 -0.16 2.60 18.64
C SER A 113 -0.94 3.86 18.30
N ASP A 114 -1.06 4.15 17.01
CA ASP A 114 -1.92 5.23 16.53
C ASP A 114 -3.39 4.92 16.80
N CYS A 115 -4.15 5.97 17.14
CA CYS A 115 -5.57 5.86 17.45
C CYS A 115 -6.40 6.27 16.23
N TYR A 116 -6.76 5.28 15.42
CA TYR A 116 -7.59 5.46 14.24
C TYR A 116 -8.45 4.21 14.00
N GLU A 117 -9.54 4.40 13.28
CA GLU A 117 -10.28 3.31 12.65
C GLU A 117 -9.84 3.22 11.19
N SER A 118 -9.61 2.00 10.73
CA SER A 118 -9.32 1.72 9.33
C SER A 118 -10.54 1.12 8.63
N LYS A 119 -10.75 1.50 7.37
CA LYS A 119 -11.69 0.82 6.48
C LYS A 119 -11.19 0.86 5.06
N ARG A 120 -11.64 -0.09 4.24
CA ARG A 120 -11.37 -0.11 2.80
C ARG A 120 -12.42 0.73 2.09
N LEU A 121 -11.97 1.69 1.26
CA LEU A 121 -12.84 2.47 0.39
C LEU A 121 -12.66 2.00 -1.04
N ARG A 122 -13.79 1.71 -1.70
CA ARG A 122 -13.86 1.23 -3.07
C ARG A 122 -14.64 2.22 -3.94
N PHE A 123 -14.08 2.59 -5.09
CA PHE A 123 -14.65 3.55 -6.02
C PHE A 123 -14.59 3.03 -7.44
N ASP A 124 -15.70 3.13 -8.18
CA ASP A 124 -15.69 2.96 -9.63
C ASP A 124 -15.30 4.29 -10.26
N ILE A 125 -14.10 4.37 -10.83
CA ILE A 125 -13.58 5.61 -11.38
C ILE A 125 -14.20 5.96 -12.74
N LYS A 126 -14.92 5.04 -13.39
CA LYS A 126 -15.66 5.32 -14.63
C LYS A 126 -16.81 6.31 -14.43
N GLN A 127 -17.29 6.46 -13.19
CA GLN A 127 -18.27 7.49 -12.83
C GLN A 127 -17.71 8.92 -12.93
N TYR A 128 -16.38 9.07 -12.95
CA TYR A 128 -15.71 10.37 -12.89
C TYR A 128 -14.79 10.65 -14.08
N TYR A 129 -14.33 9.60 -14.76
CA TYR A 129 -13.35 9.70 -15.85
C TYR A 129 -13.78 8.81 -17.02
N ASP A 130 -13.62 9.34 -18.23
CA ASP A 130 -14.03 8.69 -19.48
C ASP A 130 -12.85 8.42 -20.44
N SER A 131 -11.68 9.03 -20.17
CA SER A 131 -10.56 9.07 -21.09
C SER A 131 -9.27 8.55 -20.44
N CYS A 132 -8.44 7.87 -21.25
CA CYS A 132 -7.12 7.38 -20.83
C CYS A 132 -6.12 7.46 -21.99
N GLU A 133 -5.00 8.16 -21.76
CA GLU A 133 -3.93 8.34 -22.73
C GLU A 133 -2.58 7.89 -22.16
N GLN A 134 -1.71 7.42 -23.05
CA GLN A 134 -0.30 7.20 -22.75
C GLN A 134 0.46 8.51 -23.01
N GLU A 135 1.22 9.01 -22.04
CA GLU A 135 1.90 10.29 -22.21
C GLU A 135 3.01 10.22 -23.27
N LYS A 136 3.07 11.21 -24.18
CA LYS A 136 4.09 11.30 -25.23
C LYS A 136 5.35 12.03 -24.75
N PRO A 137 6.56 11.55 -25.07
CA PRO A 137 7.80 12.31 -24.90
C PRO A 137 7.85 13.59 -25.74
N TYR A 138 7.78 14.75 -25.08
CA TYR A 138 8.22 16.06 -25.54
C TYR A 138 9.29 16.57 -24.57
N ASP A 139 10.51 16.66 -25.09
CA ASP A 139 11.63 17.53 -24.74
C ASP A 139 12.02 17.79 -23.28
N TYR A 140 13.26 17.37 -22.98
CA TYR A 140 14.24 17.83 -21.99
C TYR A 140 13.84 18.06 -20.53
N THR A 141 12.58 17.85 -20.14
CA THR A 141 12.16 17.71 -18.74
C THR A 141 11.64 16.29 -18.52
N ASN A 142 12.46 15.48 -17.87
CA ASN A 142 12.39 14.02 -17.88
C ASN A 142 11.36 13.47 -16.86
N ARG A 143 10.08 13.86 -16.98
CA ARG A 143 9.02 13.40 -16.07
C ARG A 143 7.71 13.14 -16.81
N ARG A 144 7.32 11.87 -16.96
CA ARG A 144 6.01 11.45 -17.46
C ARG A 144 5.53 10.22 -16.71
N SER A 145 4.25 10.23 -16.38
CA SER A 145 3.52 9.05 -15.91
C SER A 145 3.27 8.10 -17.07
N ASP A 146 3.04 6.82 -16.77
CA ASP A 146 2.84 5.82 -17.81
C ASP A 146 1.47 5.93 -18.48
N LEU A 147 0.43 6.17 -17.68
CA LEU A 147 -0.93 6.44 -18.16
C LEU A 147 -1.53 7.61 -17.40
N LYS A 148 -2.35 8.39 -18.11
CA LYS A 148 -3.14 9.47 -17.55
C LYS A 148 -4.62 9.21 -17.80
N ILE A 149 -5.36 9.06 -16.72
CA ILE A 149 -6.82 8.93 -16.70
C ILE A 149 -7.43 10.30 -16.38
N PHE A 150 -8.33 10.77 -17.24
CA PHE A 150 -8.91 12.10 -17.12
C PHE A 150 -10.36 12.13 -17.63
N SER A 151 -11.04 13.23 -17.32
CA SER A 151 -12.39 13.50 -17.84
C SER A 151 -12.28 14.45 -19.03
N SER A 152 -12.73 14.02 -20.20
CA SER A 152 -12.83 14.86 -21.40
C SER A 152 -13.98 15.88 -21.30
N THR A 153 -14.95 15.62 -20.43
CA THR A 153 -16.14 16.44 -20.21
C THR A 153 -15.99 17.42 -19.04
N HIS A 154 -15.05 17.18 -18.12
CA HIS A 154 -14.85 18.00 -16.93
C HIS A 154 -13.37 18.37 -16.74
N ASN A 155 -12.89 19.36 -17.51
CA ASN A 155 -11.48 19.75 -17.54
C ASN A 155 -10.90 20.24 -16.20
N ASN A 156 -11.74 20.72 -15.28
CA ASN A 156 -11.31 21.14 -13.94
C ASN A 156 -11.09 19.96 -12.98
N ARG A 157 -11.47 18.74 -13.36
CA ARG A 157 -11.25 17.55 -12.53
C ARG A 157 -9.79 17.13 -12.64
N GLU A 158 -9.13 17.05 -11.50
CA GLU A 158 -7.76 16.54 -11.43
C GLU A 158 -7.67 15.10 -11.97
N PRO A 159 -6.73 14.82 -12.88
CA PRO A 159 -6.52 13.49 -13.44
C PRO A 159 -5.93 12.52 -12.42
N ILE A 160 -6.03 11.22 -12.72
CA ILE A 160 -5.30 10.15 -12.04
C ILE A 160 -4.16 9.71 -12.93
N TYR A 161 -2.96 9.69 -12.39
CA TYR A 161 -1.76 9.21 -13.07
C TYR A 161 -1.41 7.81 -12.58
N LEU A 162 -1.11 6.91 -13.51
CA LEU A 162 -0.63 5.56 -13.19
C LEU A 162 0.88 5.49 -13.52
N GLU A 163 1.64 4.92 -12.59
CA GLU A 163 3.07 4.65 -12.74
C GLU A 163 3.31 3.16 -12.52
N PHE A 164 3.88 2.48 -13.51
CA PHE A 164 4.21 1.07 -13.43
C PHE A 164 5.72 0.91 -13.15
N THR A 165 6.05 0.14 -12.12
CA THR A 165 7.45 -0.18 -11.77
C THR A 165 7.68 -1.69 -11.79
N VAL A 166 8.86 -2.15 -12.22
CA VAL A 166 9.19 -3.60 -12.21
C VAL A 166 10.35 -3.87 -11.23
N THR A 167 11.48 -3.17 -11.38
CA THR A 167 12.69 -3.43 -10.58
C THR A 167 13.05 -2.32 -9.58
N HIS A 168 12.67 -1.07 -9.86
CA HIS A 168 12.93 0.07 -8.97
C HIS A 168 11.67 0.88 -8.68
N ALA A 169 11.39 1.10 -7.40
CA ALA A 169 10.38 2.06 -6.97
C ALA A 169 10.78 3.47 -7.41
N SER A 170 9.79 4.27 -7.75
CA SER A 170 9.96 5.64 -8.18
C SER A 170 10.76 6.49 -7.19
N ASP A 171 11.69 7.30 -7.72
CA ASP A 171 12.50 8.24 -6.96
C ASP A 171 11.63 9.13 -6.04
N LEU A 172 12.00 9.26 -4.76
CA LEU A 172 11.23 9.94 -3.69
C LEU A 172 10.80 11.38 -4.04
N LYS A 173 11.46 12.03 -5.01
CA LYS A 173 11.11 13.36 -5.53
C LYS A 173 9.78 13.40 -6.30
N LYS A 174 9.21 12.25 -6.69
CA LYS A 174 7.91 12.11 -7.38
C LYS A 174 6.69 12.33 -6.45
N LEU A 175 6.88 12.30 -5.14
CA LEU A 175 5.81 12.17 -4.11
C LEU A 175 5.15 13.48 -3.66
N HIS A 176 5.65 14.66 -4.09
CA HIS A 176 5.26 15.95 -3.50
C HIS A 176 4.50 16.90 -4.44
N SER A 177 4.02 16.43 -5.59
CA SER A 177 3.31 17.31 -6.55
C SER A 177 1.85 17.62 -6.19
N GLY A 178 1.26 16.93 -5.21
CA GLY A 178 -0.17 17.04 -4.87
C GLY A 178 -1.10 16.27 -5.81
N ASN A 179 -0.60 15.79 -6.95
CA ASN A 179 -1.38 15.02 -7.93
C ASN A 179 -1.82 13.65 -7.39
N LYS A 180 -2.96 13.15 -7.90
CA LYS A 180 -3.42 11.78 -7.69
C LYS A 180 -2.57 10.81 -8.52
N ILE A 181 -1.69 10.08 -7.85
CA ILE A 181 -0.79 9.12 -8.49
C ILE A 181 -1.03 7.75 -7.87
N ILE A 182 -1.15 6.72 -8.71
CA ILE A 182 -1.17 5.32 -8.27
C ILE A 182 0.09 4.65 -8.81
N GLU A 183 1.00 4.30 -7.91
CA GLU A 183 2.19 3.52 -8.23
C GLU A 183 1.88 2.04 -8.11
N ILE A 184 2.19 1.27 -9.15
CA ILE A 184 1.82 -0.13 -9.29
C ILE A 184 3.08 -0.91 -9.66
N ARG A 185 3.50 -1.80 -8.76
CA ARG A 185 4.56 -2.75 -9.08
C ARG A 185 4.01 -3.92 -9.88
N ILE A 186 4.63 -4.20 -11.03
CA ILE A 186 4.28 -5.31 -11.91
C ILE A 186 5.44 -6.31 -11.86
N ASN A 187 5.22 -7.45 -11.22
CA ASN A 187 6.20 -8.53 -11.11
C ASN A 187 5.94 -9.64 -12.15
N SER A 188 4.71 -9.74 -12.66
CA SER A 188 4.30 -10.80 -13.59
C SER A 188 3.13 -10.39 -14.48
N GLU A 189 2.88 -11.18 -15.52
CA GLU A 189 1.67 -11.03 -16.36
C GLU A 189 0.37 -11.25 -15.57
N LYS A 190 0.40 -12.08 -14.51
CA LYS A 190 -0.75 -12.33 -13.64
C LYS A 190 -1.21 -11.07 -12.92
N ASP A 191 -0.26 -10.20 -12.56
CA ASP A 191 -0.56 -8.92 -11.91
C ASP A 191 -1.35 -8.00 -12.86
N ILE A 192 -0.98 -7.99 -14.14
CA ILE A 192 -1.67 -7.23 -15.19
C ILE A 192 -3.08 -7.80 -15.39
N ILE A 193 -3.21 -9.12 -15.50
CA ILE A 193 -4.51 -9.79 -15.64
C ILE A 193 -5.41 -9.46 -14.44
N ASN A 194 -4.88 -9.55 -13.22
CA ASN A 194 -5.61 -9.22 -12.00
C ASN A 194 -6.11 -7.77 -12.00
N ILE A 195 -5.27 -6.79 -12.40
CA ILE A 195 -5.72 -5.39 -12.51
C ILE A 195 -6.78 -5.23 -13.59
N VAL A 196 -6.59 -5.87 -14.75
CA VAL A 196 -7.54 -5.82 -15.85
C VAL A 196 -8.89 -6.37 -15.41
N GLU A 197 -8.92 -7.49 -14.69
CA GLU A 197 -10.14 -8.16 -14.24
C GLU A 197 -10.84 -7.39 -13.10
N ASN A 198 -10.10 -7.05 -12.05
CA ASN A 198 -10.65 -6.63 -10.76
C ASN A 198 -10.50 -5.13 -10.47
N GLY A 199 -9.70 -4.40 -11.26
CA GLY A 199 -9.31 -3.03 -10.98
C GLY A 199 -8.04 -2.93 -10.14
N ILE A 200 -7.70 -1.72 -9.69
CA ILE A 200 -6.47 -1.45 -8.94
C ILE A 200 -6.78 -1.49 -7.44
N LEU A 201 -6.51 -2.64 -6.82
CA LEU A 201 -6.87 -2.91 -5.43
C LEU A 201 -5.60 -2.95 -4.56
N GLU A 202 -5.43 -2.00 -3.64
CA GLU A 202 -4.32 -2.02 -2.69
C GLU A 202 -4.38 -3.30 -1.84
N PRO A 203 -3.30 -4.08 -1.68
CA PRO A 203 -3.34 -5.30 -0.89
C PRO A 203 -3.58 -5.03 0.60
N ASN A 204 -4.27 -5.95 1.27
CA ASN A 204 -4.45 -5.91 2.74
C ASN A 204 -3.28 -6.64 3.43
N TYR A 205 -2.31 -5.88 3.91
CA TYR A 205 -1.10 -6.42 4.55
C TYR A 205 -1.33 -7.02 5.96
N TYR A 206 -2.42 -6.68 6.66
CA TYR A 206 -2.66 -7.16 8.03
C TYR A 206 -3.15 -8.61 8.10
N ASN A 207 -3.96 -9.07 7.13
CA ASN A 207 -4.47 -10.45 7.09
C ASN A 207 -3.39 -11.52 6.80
N ILE A 208 -2.16 -11.08 6.53
CA ILE A 208 -1.10 -11.92 5.98
C ILE A 208 -0.16 -12.41 7.08
N CYS A 209 0.03 -11.60 8.13
CA CYS A 209 0.88 -11.93 9.27
C CYS A 209 0.29 -13.03 10.16
N GLU A 210 -1.02 -13.30 10.06
CA GLU A 210 -1.70 -14.32 10.89
C GLU A 210 -1.62 -15.74 10.31
N TYR A 211 -1.14 -15.93 9.07
CA TYR A 211 -1.32 -17.21 8.35
C TYR A 211 -0.09 -17.85 7.69
N ASN A 212 1.12 -17.27 7.72
CA ASN A 212 2.23 -17.84 6.94
C ASN A 212 3.59 -17.84 7.66
N ASP A 213 3.87 -18.94 8.36
CA ASP A 213 5.24 -19.45 8.50
C ASP A 213 5.64 -20.10 7.16
N ASN A 214 6.57 -19.47 6.43
CA ASN A 214 7.41 -20.05 5.35
C ASN A 214 6.95 -20.00 3.87
N ASN A 215 5.98 -19.19 3.46
CA ASN A 215 5.78 -18.90 2.02
C ASN A 215 6.09 -17.43 1.72
N GLU A 216 7.02 -17.16 0.79
CA GLU A 216 7.21 -15.82 0.20
C GLU A 216 5.92 -15.42 -0.52
N ILE A 217 5.10 -14.58 0.12
CA ILE A 217 3.90 -14.03 -0.52
C ILE A 217 4.37 -12.87 -1.38
N ASN A 218 4.43 -13.12 -2.70
CA ASN A 218 4.67 -12.08 -3.67
C ASN A 218 3.41 -11.20 -3.80
N LEU A 219 3.28 -10.21 -2.91
CA LEU A 219 2.20 -9.25 -2.95
C LEU A 219 2.49 -8.19 -4.00
N GLN A 220 1.49 -7.89 -4.81
CA GLN A 220 1.52 -6.76 -5.72
C GLN A 220 1.54 -5.46 -4.91
N GLU A 221 2.67 -4.74 -4.92
CA GLU A 221 2.79 -3.46 -4.24
C GLU A 221 2.05 -2.37 -5.03
N ILE A 222 0.98 -1.83 -4.44
CA ILE A 222 0.21 -0.73 -5.01
C ILE A 222 0.15 0.39 -3.98
N LYS A 223 0.47 1.62 -4.38
CA LYS A 223 0.50 2.79 -3.48
C LYS A 223 -0.29 3.94 -4.06
N PHE A 224 -1.12 4.56 -3.21
CA PHE A 224 -1.97 5.69 -3.56
C PHE A 224 -1.40 6.99 -2.98
N TYR A 225 -1.11 7.95 -3.86
CA TYR A 225 -0.58 9.28 -3.51
C TYR A 225 -1.53 10.39 -3.96
N GLY A 226 -1.67 11.44 -3.16
CA GLY A 226 -2.60 12.56 -3.44
C GLY A 226 -4.09 12.22 -3.28
N PHE A 227 -4.43 10.98 -2.92
CA PHE A 227 -5.79 10.58 -2.56
C PHE A 227 -6.09 10.96 -1.11
N LYS A 228 -7.34 11.36 -0.84
CA LYS A 228 -7.82 11.59 0.52
C LYS A 228 -8.03 10.25 1.23
N ASN A 229 -6.97 9.71 1.80
CA ASN A 229 -6.93 8.41 2.50
C ASN A 229 -6.89 8.53 4.03
N LYS A 230 -6.94 9.75 4.59
CA LYS A 230 -7.02 9.96 6.04
C LYS A 230 -7.78 11.22 6.43
N ASP A 231 -8.28 11.22 7.66
CA ASP A 231 -8.75 12.42 8.37
C ASP A 231 -8.47 12.35 9.87
N TYR A 232 -8.75 13.45 10.59
CA TYR A 232 -8.60 13.54 12.05
C TYR A 232 -9.92 13.95 12.70
N LYS A 233 -11.03 13.38 12.21
CA LYS A 233 -12.39 13.80 12.59
C LYS A 233 -13.16 12.70 13.30
N ASN A 234 -12.50 11.62 13.69
CA ASN A 234 -13.17 10.52 14.37
C ASN A 234 -13.45 10.87 15.83
N ASN A 235 -14.70 11.24 16.12
CA ASN A 235 -15.20 11.47 17.49
C ASN A 235 -15.78 10.20 18.12
N LYS A 236 -15.98 9.14 17.33
CA LYS A 236 -16.62 7.89 17.74
C LYS A 236 -15.60 6.89 18.27
N ILE A 237 -14.39 6.89 17.74
CA ILE A 237 -13.31 6.03 18.23
C ILE A 237 -13.11 6.21 19.73
N ASP A 238 -13.05 5.10 20.43
CA ASP A 238 -12.59 5.02 21.78
C ASP A 238 -11.74 3.76 21.94
N ASN A 239 -10.96 3.74 22.99
CA ASN A 239 -10.06 2.65 23.31
C ASN A 239 -10.18 2.36 24.79
N GLU A 240 -10.09 1.08 25.12
CA GLU A 240 -9.81 0.66 26.47
C GLU A 240 -8.36 1.00 26.82
N ILE A 241 -8.17 1.56 28.01
CA ILE A 241 -6.86 1.91 28.54
C ILE A 241 -6.62 1.14 29.82
N GLU A 242 -5.45 0.51 29.88
CA GLU A 242 -4.93 -0.13 31.08
C GLU A 242 -3.98 0.81 31.81
N PHE A 243 -4.14 0.91 33.13
CA PHE A 243 -3.30 1.74 33.98
C PHE A 243 -3.31 1.25 35.42
N VAL A 244 -2.38 1.75 36.22
CA VAL A 244 -2.40 1.53 37.67
C VAL A 244 -3.04 2.74 38.33
N ARG A 245 -4.10 2.53 39.11
CA ARG A 245 -4.76 3.57 39.90
C ARG A 245 -4.25 3.55 41.33
N TYR A 246 -3.73 4.67 41.78
CA TYR A 246 -3.47 4.95 43.19
C TYR A 246 -4.55 5.88 43.76
N ILE A 247 -5.07 5.56 44.95
CA ILE A 247 -6.09 6.34 45.66
C ILE A 247 -5.58 6.67 47.07
N LEU A 248 -5.63 7.95 47.46
CA LEU A 248 -5.43 8.41 48.84
C LEU A 248 -6.77 8.90 49.40
N TYR A 249 -7.19 8.36 50.55
CA TYR A 249 -8.45 8.74 51.22
C TYR A 249 -8.23 9.81 52.30
N LYS A 250 -9.30 10.51 52.67
CA LYS A 250 -9.30 11.49 53.78
C LYS A 250 -8.78 10.92 55.11
N SER A 251 -8.96 9.62 55.33
CA SER A 251 -8.49 8.93 56.53
C SER A 251 -6.98 8.65 56.53
N GLY A 252 -6.24 9.01 55.48
CA GLY A 252 -4.84 8.64 55.26
C GLY A 252 -4.63 7.21 54.73
N LYS A 253 -5.70 6.42 54.55
CA LYS A 253 -5.61 5.09 53.93
C LYS A 253 -5.31 5.23 52.43
N THR A 254 -4.63 4.24 51.88
CA THR A 254 -4.22 4.22 50.47
C THR A 254 -4.58 2.89 49.81
N GLN A 255 -4.83 2.93 48.50
CA GLN A 255 -5.03 1.75 47.67
C GLN A 255 -4.28 1.92 46.35
N CYS A 256 -3.77 0.83 45.80
CA CYS A 256 -3.08 0.82 44.52
C CYS A 256 -3.35 -0.50 43.81
N PHE A 257 -3.93 -0.44 42.61
CA PHE A 257 -4.35 -1.63 41.87
C PHE A 257 -4.36 -1.34 40.36
N GLN A 258 -4.35 -2.41 39.56
CA GLN A 258 -4.52 -2.33 38.11
C GLN A 258 -5.99 -2.06 37.80
N ASP A 259 -6.22 -1.06 36.95
CA ASP A 259 -7.54 -0.56 36.60
C ASP A 259 -7.63 -0.39 35.07
N VAL A 260 -8.85 -0.48 34.58
CA VAL A 260 -9.14 -0.44 33.16
C VAL A 260 -10.34 0.47 32.95
N CYS A 261 -10.26 1.37 31.97
CA CYS A 261 -11.42 2.16 31.60
C CYS A 261 -11.42 2.54 30.13
N ASN A 262 -12.57 3.01 29.64
CA ASN A 262 -12.62 3.65 28.35
C ASN A 262 -11.95 5.04 28.43
N CYS A 263 -11.07 5.36 27.48
CA CYS A 263 -10.34 6.65 27.47
C CYS A 263 -11.26 7.89 27.49
N LYS A 264 -12.51 7.80 27.00
CA LYS A 264 -13.48 8.91 27.10
C LYS A 264 -14.13 9.05 28.47
N ASN A 265 -14.01 8.03 29.31
CA ASN A 265 -14.73 7.91 30.57
C ASN A 265 -13.81 7.87 31.80
N LEU A 266 -12.53 8.25 31.68
CA LEU A 266 -11.67 8.34 32.85
C LEU A 266 -12.20 9.41 33.82
N LYS A 267 -12.73 8.94 34.94
CA LYS A 267 -13.28 9.77 36.01
C LYS A 267 -12.69 9.35 37.35
N LYS A 268 -12.89 10.22 38.34
CA LYS A 268 -12.59 9.92 39.75
C LYS A 268 -13.45 8.74 40.19
N SER A 269 -12.82 7.68 40.70
CA SER A 269 -13.48 6.43 41.05
C SER A 269 -14.22 6.50 42.38
N LYS A 270 -13.74 7.31 43.34
CA LYS A 270 -14.33 7.46 44.68
C LYS A 270 -14.50 8.93 45.02
N LEU A 271 -15.73 9.37 45.31
CA LEU A 271 -16.00 10.76 45.73
C LEU A 271 -15.23 11.15 47.00
N SER A 272 -15.04 10.20 47.92
CA SER A 272 -14.37 10.39 49.22
C SER A 272 -12.84 10.43 49.15
N SER A 273 -12.22 10.18 47.99
CA SER A 273 -10.76 10.25 47.86
C SER A 273 -10.25 11.70 47.86
N LEU A 274 -9.07 11.91 48.43
CA LEU A 274 -8.33 13.18 48.37
C LEU A 274 -7.59 13.33 47.04
N LEU A 275 -6.99 12.23 46.58
CA LEU A 275 -6.16 12.19 45.38
C LEU A 275 -6.34 10.85 44.68
N GLU A 276 -6.47 10.89 43.36
CA GLU A 276 -6.33 9.71 42.50
C GLU A 276 -5.25 10.02 41.46
N ILE A 277 -4.30 9.09 41.30
CA ILE A 277 -3.24 9.17 40.28
C ILE A 277 -3.37 7.93 39.39
N CYS A 278 -3.37 8.15 38.08
CA CYS A 278 -3.39 7.10 37.07
C CYS A 278 -2.01 7.04 36.40
N PHE A 279 -1.35 5.89 36.50
CA PHE A 279 -0.05 5.65 35.85
C PHE A 279 -0.27 4.77 34.62
N HIS A 280 0.09 5.25 33.43
CA HIS A 280 -0.09 4.50 32.18
C HIS A 280 0.98 3.42 32.03
N THR A 281 0.71 2.26 32.63
CA THR A 281 1.56 1.09 32.66
C THR A 281 0.72 -0.09 33.11
N SER A 282 0.97 -1.25 32.51
CA SER A 282 0.38 -2.53 32.93
C SER A 282 1.15 -3.17 34.10
N VAL A 283 2.29 -2.60 34.49
CA VAL A 283 3.13 -3.10 35.59
C VAL A 283 2.95 -2.23 36.82
N SER A 284 2.50 -2.83 37.93
CA SER A 284 2.30 -2.14 39.21
C SER A 284 3.54 -2.10 40.12
N LEU A 285 4.56 -2.90 39.79
CA LEU A 285 5.77 -3.05 40.60
C LEU A 285 6.54 -1.72 40.70
N GLY A 286 6.88 -1.30 41.91
CA GLY A 286 7.65 -0.06 42.15
C GLY A 286 6.87 1.26 42.07
N ILE A 287 5.63 1.25 41.56
CA ILE A 287 4.80 2.46 41.44
C ILE A 287 4.19 2.86 42.78
N TYR A 288 3.78 1.88 43.59
CA TYR A 288 3.06 2.14 44.83
C TYR A 288 3.81 3.09 45.77
N GLU A 289 5.10 2.82 46.01
CA GLU A 289 5.93 3.61 46.91
C GLU A 289 6.12 5.04 46.38
N GLN A 290 6.33 5.20 45.07
CA GLN A 290 6.44 6.51 44.43
C GLN A 290 5.12 7.29 44.51
N ALA A 291 4.00 6.65 44.19
CA ALA A 291 2.66 7.24 44.27
C ALA A 291 2.31 7.66 45.71
N ARG A 292 2.67 6.82 46.69
CA ARG A 292 2.47 7.11 48.11
C ARG A 292 3.28 8.33 48.54
N TYR A 293 4.53 8.43 48.11
CA TYR A 293 5.38 9.60 48.38
C TYR A 293 4.77 10.89 47.80
N ILE A 294 4.34 10.86 46.53
CA ILE A 294 3.66 12.01 45.88
C ILE A 294 2.39 12.40 46.66
N GLY A 295 1.58 11.41 47.05
CA GLY A 295 0.37 11.62 47.84
C GLY A 295 0.65 12.37 49.15
N PHE A 296 1.66 11.93 49.91
CA PHE A 296 2.04 12.55 51.18
C PHE A 296 2.69 13.92 51.03
N GLN A 297 3.47 14.16 49.97
CA GLN A 297 4.01 15.49 49.69
C GLN A 297 2.90 16.50 49.40
N LYS A 298 1.90 16.09 48.62
CA LYS A 298 0.80 16.98 48.20
C LYS A 298 -0.22 17.21 49.31
N TYR A 299 -0.48 16.17 50.11
CA TYR A 299 -1.40 16.22 51.23
C TYR A 299 -0.65 15.65 52.44
N LYS A 300 -0.08 16.53 53.26
CA LYS A 300 0.39 16.13 54.60
C LYS A 300 -0.82 15.55 55.33
N PRO A 301 -0.90 14.24 55.58
CA PRO A 301 -1.95 13.74 56.44
C PRO A 301 -1.73 14.42 57.79
N LEU A 302 -2.78 15.00 58.36
CA LEU A 302 -2.73 15.39 59.77
C LEU A 302 -2.36 14.11 60.53
N SER A 303 -1.20 14.14 61.17
CA SER A 303 -0.80 13.09 62.11
C SER A 303 -1.96 12.90 63.08
N ARG A 304 -2.46 11.67 63.17
CA ARG A 304 -3.35 11.28 64.27
C ARG A 304 -2.67 11.53 65.60
#